data_AF-Q1EQ07-F1
#
_entry.id   AF-Q1EQ07-F1
#
_cell.length_a   1.000
_cell.length_b   1.000
_cell.length_c   1.000
_cell.angle_alpha   90.00
_cell.angle_beta   90.00
_cell.angle_gamma   90.00
#
_symmetry.space_group_name_H-M   'P 1'
#
loop_
_entity.id
_entity.type
_entity.pdbx_description
1 polymer ?
#
loop_
_entity_poly.entity_id
_entity_poly.type
_entity_poly.pdbx_seq_one_letter_code
_entity_poly.pdbx_strand_id
1 'polypeptide(L)'
;MLIQLDDTEEGSDQSSIKQLISKLCKESMKFEKEIKEMKKINDLSMNSSSNETINRIKKNHLNSLTIQFVSLMRQYQTIQLDIKSSLKMKVIRKMKIYNPSLNDNVIEESIEKKNTDNTLVQQLQQKEDQIALNFLEERHRELLSINDAIEEINGMFVSLAVLIETQGELINSIEENCNSTKEYTKQINEELQRTYHLKKKLIIVCYFLKKII
;
A
#
# COMPACT_ATOMS: atom_id res chain seq x y z
N MET A 1 -32.35 17.07 32.92
CA MET A 1 -31.83 18.09 31.98
C MET A 1 -31.12 17.31 30.88
N LEU A 2 -31.83 17.09 29.77
CA LEU A 2 -31.33 16.35 28.60
C LEU A 2 -30.23 17.18 27.97
N ILE A 3 -28.97 16.74 28.12
CA ILE A 3 -27.89 17.24 27.29
C ILE A 3 -28.20 16.71 25.89
N GLN A 4 -28.77 17.57 25.05
CA GLN A 4 -28.82 17.32 23.61
C GLN A 4 -27.38 17.10 23.18
N LEU A 5 -27.08 15.86 22.85
CA LEU A 5 -25.83 15.51 22.24
C LEU A 5 -25.78 16.21 20.89
N ASP A 6 -24.68 16.90 20.65
CA ASP A 6 -24.28 17.53 19.40
C ASP A 6 -23.96 16.48 18.30
N ASP A 7 -24.75 15.40 18.24
CA ASP A 7 -24.47 14.19 17.47
C ASP A 7 -24.73 14.36 15.95
N THR A 8 -25.38 15.46 15.52
CA THR A 8 -25.72 15.69 14.12
C THR A 8 -24.53 16.10 13.25
N GLU A 9 -23.54 16.83 13.78
CA GLU A 9 -22.32 17.17 13.04
C GLU A 9 -21.28 16.03 13.12
N GLU A 10 -21.10 15.40 14.29
CA GLU A 10 -20.12 14.31 14.48
C GLU A 10 -20.45 13.06 13.65
N GLY A 11 -21.73 12.71 13.47
CA GLY A 11 -22.15 11.55 12.68
C GLY A 11 -21.90 11.70 11.16
N SER A 12 -21.93 12.93 10.64
CA SER A 12 -21.65 13.24 9.22
C SER A 12 -20.18 13.00 8.88
N ASP A 13 -19.28 13.47 9.75
CA ASP A 13 -17.84 13.32 9.56
C ASP A 13 -17.39 11.85 9.69
N GLN A 14 -17.98 11.10 10.63
CA GLN A 14 -17.69 9.67 10.80
C GLN A 14 -18.16 8.81 9.62
N SER A 15 -19.36 9.09 9.09
CA SER A 15 -19.85 8.44 7.86
C SER A 15 -18.92 8.71 6.68
N SER A 16 -18.42 9.94 6.55
CA SER A 16 -17.47 10.33 5.52
C SER A 16 -16.13 9.60 5.64
N ILE A 17 -15.59 9.48 6.85
CA ILE A 17 -14.38 8.71 7.14
C ILE A 17 -14.55 7.24 6.75
N LYS A 18 -15.69 6.62 7.11
CA LYS A 18 -15.98 5.23 6.75
C LYS A 18 -16.03 5.02 5.24
N GLN A 19 -16.69 5.92 4.52
CA GLN A 19 -16.73 5.87 3.05
C GLN A 19 -15.33 6.00 2.45
N LEU A 20 -14.50 6.90 2.99
CA LEU A 20 -13.13 7.11 2.54
C LEU A 20 -12.25 5.87 2.76
N ILE A 21 -12.33 5.24 3.94
CA ILE A 21 -11.61 3.99 4.25
C ILE A 21 -12.00 2.88 3.25
N SER A 22 -13.30 2.65 3.06
CA SER A 22 -13.78 1.65 2.11
C SER A 22 -13.33 1.95 0.68
N LYS A 23 -13.39 3.22 0.25
CA LYS A 23 -12.94 3.62 -1.09
C LYS A 23 -11.44 3.38 -1.27
N LEU A 24 -10.64 3.78 -0.28
CA LEU A 24 -9.19 3.64 -0.32
C LEU A 24 -8.76 2.17 -0.27
N CYS A 25 -9.46 1.31 0.49
CA CYS A 25 -9.25 -0.14 0.46
C CYS A 25 -9.52 -0.71 -0.95
N LYS A 26 -10.64 -0.33 -1.59
CA LYS A 26 -10.97 -0.79 -2.95
C LYS A 26 -9.94 -0.34 -3.98
N GLU A 27 -9.50 0.91 -3.91
CA GLU A 27 -8.45 1.43 -4.80
C GLU A 27 -7.11 0.72 -4.58
N SER A 28 -6.75 0.46 -3.31
CA SER A 28 -5.53 -0.28 -2.96
C SER A 28 -5.56 -1.72 -3.49
N MET A 29 -6.67 -2.43 -3.32
CA MET A 29 -6.83 -3.79 -3.88
C MET A 29 -6.78 -3.80 -5.40
N LYS A 30 -7.34 -2.78 -6.06
CA LYS A 30 -7.25 -2.66 -7.52
C LYS A 30 -5.80 -2.50 -7.95
N PHE A 31 -5.05 -1.63 -7.28
CA PHE A 31 -3.64 -1.40 -7.58
C PHE A 31 -2.78 -2.64 -7.30
N GLU A 32 -3.07 -3.40 -6.24
CA GLU A 32 -2.43 -4.68 -5.97
C GLU A 32 -2.62 -5.68 -7.11
N LYS A 33 -3.85 -5.78 -7.64
CA LYS A 33 -4.15 -6.64 -8.80
C LYS A 33 -3.38 -6.20 -10.04
N GLU A 34 -3.31 -4.90 -10.31
CA GLU A 34 -2.54 -4.34 -11.43
C GLU A 34 -1.04 -4.67 -11.31
N ILE A 35 -0.44 -4.53 -10.12
CA ILE A 35 0.96 -4.93 -9.87
C ILE A 35 1.16 -6.43 -10.13
N LYS A 36 0.23 -7.27 -9.66
CA LYS A 36 0.27 -8.74 -9.90
C LYS A 36 0.20 -9.08 -11.38
N GLU A 37 -0.69 -8.43 -12.13
CA GLU A 37 -0.82 -8.62 -13.58
C GLU A 37 0.43 -8.17 -14.33
N MET A 38 0.98 -7.01 -13.99
CA MET A 38 2.23 -6.52 -14.58
C MET A 38 3.39 -7.49 -14.33
N LYS A 39 3.49 -8.07 -13.13
CA LYS A 39 4.50 -9.10 -12.83
C LYS A 39 4.32 -10.33 -13.71
N LYS A 40 3.10 -10.86 -13.80
CA LYS A 40 2.80 -12.05 -14.62
C LYS A 40 3.15 -11.83 -16.08
N ILE A 41 2.83 -10.66 -16.63
CA ILE A 41 3.19 -10.30 -18.01
C ILE A 41 4.72 -10.22 -18.16
N ASN A 42 5.41 -9.61 -17.19
CA ASN A 42 6.86 -9.50 -17.21
C ASN A 42 7.53 -10.89 -17.19
N ASP A 43 7.10 -11.78 -16.29
CA ASP A 43 7.62 -13.15 -16.17
C ASP A 43 7.41 -13.96 -17.47
N LEU A 44 6.26 -13.81 -18.13
CA LEU A 44 5.99 -14.43 -19.44
C LEU A 44 6.88 -13.86 -20.55
N SER A 45 7.19 -12.56 -20.50
CA SER A 45 8.03 -11.88 -21.50
C SER A 45 9.53 -12.14 -21.35
N MET A 46 10.00 -12.60 -20.17
CA MET A 46 11.39 -13.04 -20.01
C MET A 46 11.68 -14.33 -20.79
N ASN A 47 10.65 -15.16 -21.03
CA ASN A 47 10.79 -16.43 -21.75
C ASN A 47 10.84 -16.27 -23.29
N SER A 48 10.53 -15.08 -23.81
CA SER A 48 10.72 -14.74 -25.23
C SER A 48 11.94 -13.82 -25.35
N SER A 49 12.96 -14.29 -26.07
CA SER A 49 14.32 -13.73 -26.15
C SER A 49 14.46 -12.35 -26.80
N SER A 50 13.43 -11.51 -26.77
CA SER A 50 13.38 -10.22 -27.46
C SER A 50 13.59 -9.07 -26.48
N ASN A 51 14.77 -8.44 -26.55
CA ASN A 51 15.19 -7.20 -25.87
C ASN A 51 15.40 -7.26 -24.35
N GLU A 52 16.53 -7.82 -23.94
CA GLU A 52 17.07 -7.85 -22.57
C GLU A 52 17.05 -6.49 -21.85
N THR A 53 17.35 -5.39 -22.55
CA THR A 53 17.30 -4.03 -21.98
C THR A 53 15.89 -3.60 -21.59
N ILE A 54 14.89 -3.88 -22.42
CA ILE A 54 13.48 -3.53 -22.15
C ILE A 54 12.98 -4.34 -20.94
N ASN A 55 13.37 -5.61 -20.90
CA ASN A 55 13.04 -6.53 -19.83
C ASN A 55 13.60 -6.08 -18.46
N ARG A 56 14.84 -5.59 -18.44
CA ARG A 56 15.45 -4.97 -17.25
C ARG A 56 14.72 -3.70 -16.82
N ILE A 57 14.40 -2.80 -17.76
CA ILE A 57 13.64 -1.57 -17.46
C ILE A 57 12.28 -1.90 -16.83
N LYS A 58 11.54 -2.88 -17.37
CA LYS A 58 10.25 -3.32 -16.82
C LYS A 58 10.37 -3.89 -15.41
N LYS A 59 11.38 -4.76 -15.16
CA LYS A 59 11.67 -5.32 -13.82
C LYS A 59 11.94 -4.20 -12.81
N ASN A 60 12.78 -3.23 -13.16
CA ASN A 60 13.08 -2.09 -12.28
C ASN A 60 11.86 -1.23 -11.97
N HIS A 61 11.03 -0.96 -12.97
CA HIS A 61 9.83 -0.15 -12.80
C HIS A 61 8.83 -0.85 -11.86
N LEU A 62 8.59 -2.14 -12.08
CA LEU A 62 7.74 -2.96 -11.23
C LEU A 62 8.25 -3.00 -9.79
N ASN A 63 9.56 -3.15 -9.58
CA ASN A 63 10.17 -3.14 -8.25
C ASN A 63 9.95 -1.78 -7.56
N SER A 64 10.25 -0.68 -8.25
CA SER A 64 10.08 0.67 -7.71
C SER A 64 8.62 0.96 -7.32
N LEU A 65 7.67 0.59 -8.17
CA LEU A 65 6.23 0.71 -7.90
C LEU A 65 5.82 -0.13 -6.68
N THR A 66 6.33 -1.36 -6.56
CA THR A 66 6.01 -2.26 -5.44
C THR A 66 6.51 -1.70 -4.11
N ILE A 67 7.75 -1.16 -4.06
CA ILE A 67 8.30 -0.53 -2.85
C ILE A 67 7.46 0.69 -2.45
N GLN A 68 7.17 1.58 -3.39
CA GLN A 68 6.39 2.78 -3.14
C GLN A 68 4.99 2.43 -2.63
N PHE A 69 4.36 1.42 -3.24
CA PHE A 69 3.04 0.95 -2.81
C PHE A 69 3.05 0.40 -1.39
N VAL A 70 4.02 -0.48 -1.06
CA VAL A 70 4.15 -1.01 0.30
C VAL A 70 4.41 0.10 1.32
N SER A 71 5.23 1.10 0.98
CA SER A 71 5.45 2.27 1.83
C SER A 71 4.15 3.06 2.06
N LEU A 72 3.39 3.33 1.01
CA LEU A 72 2.10 4.03 1.09
C LEU A 72 1.10 3.25 1.96
N MET A 73 1.06 1.93 1.81
CA MET A 73 0.14 1.07 2.55
C MET A 73 0.50 0.98 4.04
N ARG A 74 1.79 1.07 4.40
CA ARG A 74 2.20 1.18 5.81
C ARG A 74 1.75 2.49 6.44
N GLN A 75 1.83 3.60 5.69
CA GLN A 75 1.29 4.88 6.14
C GLN A 75 -0.23 4.81 6.31
N TYR A 76 -0.92 4.19 5.35
CA TYR A 76 -2.37 4.02 5.44
C TYR A 76 -2.78 3.17 6.65
N GLN A 77 -2.08 2.06 6.92
CA GLN A 77 -2.31 1.25 8.13
C GLN A 77 -2.12 2.05 9.41
N THR A 78 -1.11 2.92 9.47
CA THR A 78 -0.88 3.80 10.63
C THR A 78 -2.08 4.73 10.86
N ILE A 79 -2.57 5.36 9.79
CA ILE A 79 -3.76 6.23 9.84
C ILE A 79 -5.00 5.45 10.33
N GLN A 80 -5.20 4.21 9.86
CA GLN A 80 -6.32 3.38 10.32
C GLN A 80 -6.23 3.04 11.81
N LEU A 81 -5.03 2.74 12.32
CA LEU A 81 -4.81 2.50 13.74
C LEU A 81 -5.09 3.76 14.57
N ASP A 82 -4.69 4.93 14.09
CA ASP A 82 -4.98 6.21 14.73
C ASP A 82 -6.49 6.49 14.77
N ILE A 83 -7.20 6.24 13.67
CA ILE A 83 -8.67 6.37 13.62
C ILE A 83 -9.33 5.40 14.61
N LYS A 84 -8.88 4.15 14.67
CA LYS A 84 -9.37 3.15 15.63
C LYS A 84 -9.15 3.60 17.08
N SER A 85 -7.95 4.10 17.40
CA SER A 85 -7.61 4.61 18.73
C SER A 85 -8.45 5.84 19.11
N SER A 86 -8.62 6.78 18.17
CA SER A 86 -9.46 7.97 18.35
C SER A 86 -10.92 7.60 18.60
N LEU A 87 -11.47 6.65 17.82
CA LEU A 87 -12.83 6.15 18.01
C LEU A 87 -12.99 5.54 19.42
N LYS A 88 -12.08 4.68 19.85
CA LYS A 88 -12.09 4.09 21.20
C LYS A 88 -12.11 5.16 22.29
N MET A 89 -11.22 6.16 22.21
CA MET A 89 -11.18 7.26 23.18
C MET A 89 -12.49 8.05 23.22
N LYS A 90 -13.12 8.31 22.06
CA LYS A 90 -14.42 8.98 21.99
C LYS A 90 -15.52 8.18 22.70
N VAL A 91 -15.59 6.86 22.46
CA VAL A 91 -16.58 5.99 23.12
C VAL A 91 -16.36 5.96 24.62
N ILE A 92 -15.12 5.77 25.07
CA ILE A 92 -14.76 5.79 26.51
C ILE A 92 -15.21 7.09 27.16
N ARG A 93 -14.91 8.23 26.53
CA ARG A 93 -15.27 9.54 27.07
C ARG A 93 -16.79 9.72 27.17
N LYS A 94 -17.54 9.39 26.11
CA LYS A 94 -19.01 9.51 26.12
C LYS A 94 -19.61 8.54 27.15
N MET A 95 -19.12 7.32 27.26
CA MET A 95 -19.58 6.35 28.28
C MET A 95 -19.29 6.78 29.71
N LYS A 96 -18.14 7.41 29.98
CA LYS A 96 -17.82 7.98 31.29
C LYS A 96 -18.73 9.15 31.69
N ILE A 97 -19.27 9.91 30.72
CA ILE A 97 -20.27 10.95 30.99
C ILE A 97 -21.57 10.31 31.48
N TYR A 98 -21.98 9.19 30.89
CA TYR A 98 -23.18 8.44 31.30
C TYR A 98 -23.02 7.73 32.64
N ASN A 99 -21.88 7.05 32.84
CA ASN A 99 -21.60 6.35 34.09
C ASN A 99 -20.12 6.53 34.50
N PRO A 100 -19.84 7.50 35.38
CA PRO A 100 -18.48 7.82 35.83
C PRO A 100 -17.76 6.67 36.57
N SER A 101 -18.50 5.66 37.04
CA SER A 101 -17.95 4.50 37.77
C SER A 101 -17.44 3.37 36.87
N LEU A 102 -17.59 3.50 35.55
CA LEU A 102 -17.13 2.49 34.60
C LEU A 102 -15.60 2.49 34.45
N ASN A 103 -15.03 1.29 34.45
CA ASN A 103 -13.62 1.07 34.13
C ASN A 103 -13.41 1.10 32.61
N ASP A 104 -12.35 1.78 32.17
CA ASP A 104 -11.95 1.87 30.75
C ASP A 104 -11.80 0.50 30.10
N ASN A 105 -11.23 -0.47 30.82
CA ASN A 105 -11.02 -1.82 30.31
C ASN A 105 -12.35 -2.52 29.99
N VAL A 106 -13.38 -2.30 30.81
CA VAL A 106 -14.71 -2.91 30.60
C VAL A 106 -15.39 -2.28 29.39
N ILE A 107 -15.22 -0.96 29.19
CA ILE A 107 -15.75 -0.27 28.00
C ILE A 107 -15.03 -0.75 26.75
N GLU A 108 -13.71 -0.86 26.78
CA GLU A 108 -12.91 -1.31 25.64
C GLU A 108 -13.23 -2.76 25.26
N GLU A 109 -13.29 -3.66 26.23
CA GLU A 109 -13.73 -5.04 26.05
C GLU A 109 -15.14 -5.10 25.44
N SER A 110 -16.00 -4.15 25.83
CA SER A 110 -17.38 -4.07 25.32
C SER A 110 -17.47 -3.67 23.85
N ILE A 111 -16.49 -2.92 23.34
CA ILE A 111 -16.45 -2.47 21.94
C ILE A 111 -15.67 -3.46 21.07
N GLU A 112 -14.66 -4.15 21.63
CA GLU A 112 -13.82 -5.10 20.90
C GLU A 112 -14.42 -6.49 20.74
N LYS A 113 -15.15 -7.00 21.74
CA LYS A 113 -15.75 -8.33 21.66
C LYS A 113 -16.97 -8.32 20.74
N LYS A 114 -16.99 -9.26 19.78
CA LYS A 114 -18.11 -9.53 18.86
C LYS A 114 -19.42 -9.97 19.54
N ASN A 115 -19.41 -10.22 20.85
CA ASN A 115 -20.54 -10.76 21.58
C ASN A 115 -21.32 -9.68 22.32
N THR A 116 -22.63 -9.69 22.09
CA THR A 116 -23.66 -8.87 22.75
C THR A 116 -23.78 -9.15 24.26
N ASP A 117 -23.15 -10.21 24.76
CA ASP A 117 -23.12 -10.62 26.18
C ASP A 117 -22.06 -9.87 27.02
N ASN A 118 -21.75 -8.62 26.64
CA ASN A 118 -20.89 -7.80 27.47
C ASN A 118 -21.66 -7.27 28.68
N THR A 119 -21.03 -7.32 29.84
CA THR A 119 -21.59 -6.85 31.12
C THR A 119 -22.09 -5.41 31.04
N LEU A 120 -21.46 -4.57 30.21
CA LEU A 120 -21.86 -3.20 29.94
C LEU A 120 -23.20 -3.11 29.19
N VAL A 121 -23.40 -3.93 28.16
CA VAL A 121 -24.63 -3.98 27.37
C VAL A 121 -25.79 -4.42 28.25
N GLN A 122 -25.59 -5.45 29.08
CA GLN A 122 -26.59 -5.92 30.04
C GLN A 122 -26.94 -4.87 31.10
N GLN A 123 -25.95 -4.13 31.61
CA GLN A 123 -26.18 -3.04 32.56
C GLN A 123 -27.00 -1.88 31.96
N LEU A 124 -26.74 -1.53 30.69
CA LEU A 124 -27.49 -0.49 29.98
C LEU A 124 -28.92 -0.94 29.68
N GLN A 125 -29.11 -2.20 29.27
CA GLN A 125 -30.43 -2.81 29.06
C GLN A 125 -31.26 -2.84 30.35
N GLN A 126 -30.66 -3.20 31.49
CA GLN A 126 -31.34 -3.21 32.80
C GLN A 126 -31.77 -1.82 33.26
N LYS A 127 -31.06 -0.76 32.83
CA LYS A 127 -31.40 0.64 33.14
C LYS A 127 -32.37 1.26 32.13
N GLU A 128 -32.85 0.50 31.15
CA GLU A 128 -33.68 0.99 30.03
C GLU A 128 -33.06 2.18 29.28
N ASP A 129 -31.73 2.26 29.25
CA ASP A 129 -30.99 3.42 28.75
C ASP A 129 -30.74 3.31 27.24
N GLN A 130 -31.83 3.39 26.47
CA GLN A 130 -31.85 3.11 25.03
C GLN A 130 -30.91 4.01 24.21
N ILE A 131 -30.66 5.24 24.66
CA ILE A 131 -29.76 6.19 23.98
C ILE A 131 -28.32 5.70 24.06
N ALA A 132 -27.85 5.33 25.25
CA ALA A 132 -26.50 4.83 25.47
C ALA A 132 -26.28 3.47 24.77
N LEU A 133 -27.31 2.61 24.75
CA LEU A 133 -27.27 1.34 24.04
C LEU A 133 -27.13 1.53 22.52
N ASN A 134 -27.98 2.38 21.92
CA ASN A 134 -27.93 2.68 20.49
C ASN A 134 -26.58 3.28 20.08
N PHE A 135 -26.04 4.20 20.89
CA PHE A 135 -24.72 4.77 20.68
C PHE A 135 -23.62 3.71 20.70
N LEU A 136 -23.63 2.80 21.70
CA LEU A 136 -22.63 1.73 21.80
C LEU A 136 -22.67 0.78 20.60
N GLU A 137 -23.88 0.37 20.18
CA GLU A 137 -24.06 -0.52 19.04
C GLU A 137 -23.58 0.11 17.72
N GLU A 138 -23.87 1.41 17.52
CA GLU A 138 -23.42 2.14 16.33
C GLU A 138 -21.90 2.22 16.26
N ARG A 139 -21.25 2.57 17.38
CA ARG A 139 -19.79 2.65 17.47
C ARG A 139 -19.13 1.27 17.33
N HIS A 140 -19.77 0.23 17.83
CA HIS A 140 -19.33 -1.15 17.61
C HIS A 140 -19.34 -1.52 16.12
N ARG A 141 -20.43 -1.19 15.40
CA ARG A 141 -20.50 -1.41 13.93
C ARG A 141 -19.42 -0.63 13.17
N GLU A 142 -19.08 0.56 13.62
CA GLU A 142 -17.97 1.34 13.03
C GLU A 142 -16.61 0.69 13.29
N LEU A 143 -16.35 0.26 14.53
CA LEU A 143 -15.09 -0.38 14.89
C LEU A 143 -14.91 -1.71 14.13
N LEU A 144 -15.97 -2.48 13.95
CA LEU A 144 -15.97 -3.68 13.09
C LEU A 144 -15.57 -3.33 11.65
N SER A 145 -16.19 -2.31 11.05
CA SER A 145 -15.86 -1.89 9.68
C SER A 145 -14.39 -1.46 9.53
N ILE A 146 -13.80 -0.84 10.55
CA ILE A 146 -12.37 -0.47 10.54
C ILE A 146 -11.49 -1.70 10.71
N ASN A 147 -11.86 -2.65 11.59
CA ASN A 147 -11.13 -3.91 11.73
C ASN A 147 -11.13 -4.73 10.44
N ASP A 148 -12.29 -4.82 9.76
CA ASP A 148 -12.40 -5.49 8.47
C ASP A 148 -11.47 -4.84 7.44
N ALA A 149 -11.43 -3.49 7.38
CA ALA A 149 -10.54 -2.76 6.49
C ALA A 149 -9.04 -2.97 6.82
N ILE A 150 -8.68 -3.10 8.10
CA ILE A 150 -7.31 -3.43 8.53
C ILE A 150 -6.96 -4.87 8.13
N GLU A 151 -7.89 -5.81 8.30
CA GLU A 151 -7.70 -7.22 7.93
C GLU A 151 -7.50 -7.37 6.41
N GLU A 152 -8.28 -6.63 5.61
CA GLU A 152 -8.12 -6.57 4.15
C GLU A 152 -6.71 -6.10 3.74
N ILE A 153 -6.20 -5.02 4.35
CA ILE A 153 -4.85 -4.53 4.07
C ILE A 153 -3.77 -5.51 4.53
N ASN A 154 -3.96 -6.16 5.68
CA ASN A 154 -3.06 -7.22 6.14
C ASN A 154 -3.02 -8.38 5.13
N GLY A 155 -4.17 -8.80 4.59
CA GLY A 155 -4.23 -9.80 3.53
C GLY A 155 -3.47 -9.37 2.27
N MET A 156 -3.54 -8.09 1.92
CA MET A 156 -2.74 -7.53 0.84
C MET A 156 -1.24 -7.53 1.16
N PHE A 157 -0.82 -7.21 2.38
CA PHE A 157 0.61 -7.30 2.77
C PHE A 157 1.15 -8.72 2.65
N VAL A 158 0.38 -9.74 3.03
CA VAL A 158 0.77 -11.14 2.84
C VAL A 158 0.95 -11.45 1.35
N SER A 159 0.01 -10.99 0.51
CA SER A 159 0.14 -11.13 -0.95
C SER A 159 1.36 -10.41 -1.51
N LEU A 160 1.63 -9.18 -1.08
CA LEU A 160 2.78 -8.37 -1.53
C LEU A 160 4.12 -8.90 -0.99
N ALA A 161 4.13 -9.53 0.19
CA ALA A 161 5.32 -10.18 0.72
C ALA A 161 5.80 -11.30 -0.21
N VAL A 162 4.89 -12.12 -0.74
CA VAL A 162 5.21 -13.14 -1.75
C VAL A 162 5.77 -12.52 -3.03
N LEU A 163 5.25 -11.34 -3.43
CA LEU A 163 5.74 -10.59 -4.59
C LEU A 163 7.18 -10.08 -4.41
N ILE A 164 7.53 -9.66 -3.19
CA ILE A 164 8.84 -9.12 -2.79
C ILE A 164 9.86 -10.25 -2.55
N GLU A 165 9.46 -11.34 -1.91
CA GLU A 165 10.33 -12.47 -1.58
C GLU A 165 10.83 -13.20 -2.83
N THR A 166 9.95 -13.34 -3.84
CA THR A 166 10.34 -13.83 -5.17
C THR A 166 11.19 -12.85 -5.97
N GLN A 167 11.33 -11.59 -5.54
CA GLN A 167 12.17 -10.60 -6.22
C GLN A 167 13.62 -10.57 -5.73
N GLY A 168 13.96 -11.09 -4.54
CA GLY A 168 15.31 -11.46 -4.04
C GLY A 168 16.49 -10.46 -4.13
N GLU A 169 16.39 -9.38 -4.90
CA GLU A 169 17.51 -8.59 -5.46
C GLU A 169 17.22 -7.09 -5.40
N LEU A 170 16.36 -6.65 -4.49
CA LEU A 170 15.90 -5.25 -4.42
C LEU A 170 17.03 -4.24 -4.17
N ILE A 171 18.17 -4.69 -3.64
CA ILE A 171 19.37 -3.85 -3.44
C ILE A 171 20.37 -3.99 -4.61
N ASN A 172 20.45 -5.15 -5.27
CA ASN A 172 21.43 -5.38 -6.34
C ASN A 172 21.01 -4.79 -7.69
N SER A 173 19.73 -4.50 -7.92
CA SER A 173 19.28 -4.01 -9.23
C SER A 173 19.88 -2.65 -9.61
N ILE A 174 20.14 -1.70 -8.69
CA ILE A 174 20.73 -0.40 -9.06
C ILE A 174 22.20 -0.58 -9.46
N GLU A 175 22.97 -1.34 -8.68
CA GLU A 175 24.38 -1.63 -8.96
C GLU A 175 24.55 -2.46 -10.23
N GLU A 176 23.73 -3.50 -10.39
CA GLU A 176 23.67 -4.31 -11.60
C GLU A 176 23.27 -3.46 -12.81
N ASN A 177 22.29 -2.56 -12.66
CA ASN A 177 21.91 -1.67 -13.76
C ASN A 177 23.00 -0.69 -14.16
N CYS A 178 23.71 -0.14 -13.18
CA CYS A 178 24.84 0.75 -13.42
C CYS A 178 25.99 -0.01 -14.10
N ASN A 179 26.29 -1.22 -13.63
CA ASN A 179 27.30 -2.10 -14.20
C ASN A 179 26.95 -2.51 -15.65
N SER A 180 25.74 -2.99 -15.92
CA SER A 180 25.38 -3.37 -17.30
C SER A 180 25.34 -2.16 -18.23
N THR A 181 24.91 -0.97 -17.76
CA THR A 181 24.93 0.25 -18.60
C THR A 181 26.37 0.67 -18.93
N LYS A 182 27.29 0.53 -17.96
CA LYS A 182 28.72 0.74 -18.16
C LYS A 182 29.31 -0.24 -19.18
N GLU A 183 28.92 -1.51 -19.12
CA GLU A 183 29.34 -2.53 -20.08
C GLU A 183 28.83 -2.25 -21.50
N TYR A 184 27.55 -1.90 -21.67
CA TYR A 184 27.02 -1.51 -22.99
C TYR A 184 27.72 -0.27 -23.56
N THR A 185 27.98 0.75 -22.73
CA THR A 185 28.69 1.96 -23.17
C THR A 185 30.12 1.65 -23.60
N LYS A 186 30.78 0.71 -22.90
CA LYS A 186 32.11 0.23 -23.27
C LYS A 186 32.11 -0.47 -24.64
N GLN A 187 31.17 -1.38 -24.86
CA GLN A 187 31.02 -2.07 -26.15
C GLN A 187 30.77 -1.09 -27.30
N ILE A 188 29.88 -0.10 -27.11
CA ILE A 188 29.62 0.96 -28.09
C ILE A 188 30.90 1.76 -28.41
N ASN A 189 31.69 2.11 -27.39
CA ASN A 189 32.95 2.83 -27.60
C ASN A 189 33.99 2.01 -28.38
N GLU A 190 34.09 0.71 -28.09
CA GLU A 190 34.98 -0.20 -28.82
C GLU A 190 34.54 -0.34 -30.29
N GLU A 191 33.25 -0.45 -30.57
CA GLU A 191 32.71 -0.48 -31.93
C GLU A 191 32.91 0.86 -32.67
N LEU A 192 32.73 1.99 -31.98
CA LEU A 192 33.00 3.34 -32.52
C LEU A 192 34.48 3.52 -32.87
N GLN A 193 35.39 3.08 -32.00
CA GLN A 193 36.83 3.13 -32.28
C GLN A 193 37.20 2.25 -33.48
N ARG A 194 36.69 1.01 -33.55
CA ARG A 194 36.89 0.13 -34.71
C ARG A 194 36.39 0.80 -35.99
N THR A 195 35.18 1.35 -35.96
CA THR A 195 34.58 2.05 -37.11
C THR A 195 35.41 3.26 -37.54
N TYR A 196 35.92 4.05 -36.58
CA TYR A 196 36.80 5.18 -36.86
C TYR A 196 38.11 4.75 -37.51
N HIS A 197 38.75 3.69 -37.00
CA HIS A 197 39.98 3.14 -37.59
C HIS A 197 39.76 2.60 -39.01
N LEU A 198 38.66 1.90 -39.24
CA LEU A 198 38.28 1.43 -40.57
C LEU A 198 38.03 2.59 -41.52
N LYS A 199 37.32 3.63 -41.09
CA LYS A 199 37.07 4.85 -41.89
C LYS A 199 38.38 5.57 -42.23
N LYS A 200 39.31 5.68 -41.29
CA LYS A 200 40.65 6.29 -41.54
C LYS A 200 41.45 5.48 -42.56
N LYS A 201 41.48 4.14 -42.44
CA LYS A 201 42.12 3.26 -43.43
C LYS A 201 41.49 3.44 -44.81
N LEU A 202 40.16 3.49 -44.89
CA LEU A 202 39.44 3.68 -46.14
C LEU A 202 39.77 5.02 -46.81
N ILE A 203 39.83 6.11 -46.04
CA ILE A 203 40.25 7.44 -46.54
C ILE A 203 41.67 7.41 -47.10
N ILE A 204 42.60 6.76 -46.40
CA ILE A 204 43.99 6.63 -46.85
C ILE A 204 44.06 5.83 -48.16
N VAL A 205 43.35 4.71 -48.24
CA VAL A 205 43.27 3.89 -49.47
C VAL A 205 42.67 4.70 -50.62
N CYS A 206 41.57 5.43 -50.40
CA CYS A 206 40.98 6.31 -51.42
C CYS A 206 41.94 7.42 -51.86
N TYR A 207 42.71 8.00 -50.95
CA TYR A 207 43.72 9.02 -51.27
C TYR A 207 44.83 8.44 -52.17
N PHE A 208 45.32 7.24 -51.88
CA PHE A 208 46.32 6.57 -52.72
C PHE A 208 45.77 6.15 -54.08
N LEU A 209 44.55 5.60 -54.13
CA LEU A 209 43.89 5.25 -55.40
C LEU A 209 43.71 6.47 -56.31
N LYS A 210 43.33 7.62 -55.75
CA LYS A 210 43.17 8.88 -56.50
C LYS A 210 44.50 9.49 -56.98
N LYS A 211 45.64 9.04 -56.46
CA LYS A 211 46.98 9.48 -56.87
C LYS A 211 47.62 8.56 -57.92
N ILE A 212 47.10 7.35 -58.07
CA ILE A 212 47.56 6.34 -59.04
C ILE A 212 46.81 6.46 -60.38
N ILE A 213 45.57 6.98 -60.36
CA ILE A 213 44.77 7.36 -61.54
C ILE A 213 45.13 8.77 -61.96
#